data_AF-C5M8K5-F1
#
_entry.id   AF-C5M8K5-F1
#
_cell.length_a   1.000
_cell.length_b   1.000
_cell.length_c   1.000
_cell.angle_alpha   90.00
_cell.angle_beta   90.00
_cell.angle_gamma   90.00
#
_symmetry.space_group_name_H-M   'P 1'
#
loop_
_entity.id
_entity.type
_entity.pdbx_description
1 polymer ?
#
loop_
_entity_poly.entity_id
_entity_poly.type
_entity_poly.pdbx_seq_one_letter_code
_entity_poly.pdbx_strand_id
1 'polypeptide(L)'
;MKRIFLIDCPGIVPPSAKDSESDILFRGVVRVEHVSNPEQFIPDMLKKCERKHLERTYEIKGWSKFEENEELLEQASTEFIELIARKQGRLIKGGEPDEVGVAKQILNDFNRGKIPWFVPPPKDEEDEEDKKKKSGEDKKAEYKRKRKQREQQQEEDVDDEEEGTTSSSNKRAKIEETK
;
A
#
# COMPACT_ATOMS: atom_id res chain seq x y z
N MET A 1 44.50 1.83 17.83
CA MET A 1 43.65 2.45 18.88
C MET A 1 42.27 2.71 18.30
N LYS A 2 41.20 2.19 18.90
CA LYS A 2 39.83 2.55 18.52
C LYS A 2 39.53 3.95 19.09
N ARG A 3 39.12 4.90 18.24
CA ARG A 3 38.99 6.35 18.54
C ARG A 3 37.54 6.87 18.54
N ILE A 4 36.56 5.97 18.43
CA ILE A 4 35.14 6.34 18.36
C ILE A 4 34.37 5.49 19.36
N PHE A 5 33.50 6.16 20.13
CA PHE A 5 32.57 5.56 21.06
C PHE A 5 31.16 5.98 20.65
N LEU A 6 30.24 5.01 20.61
CA LEU A 6 28.82 5.27 20.39
C LEU A 6 28.15 5.34 21.77
N ILE A 7 27.31 6.36 21.94
CA ILE A 7 26.48 6.55 23.12
C ILE A 7 25.04 6.55 22.62
N ASP A 8 24.18 5.82 23.33
CA ASP A 8 22.75 5.77 23.07
C ASP A 8 22.01 6.32 24.29
N CYS A 9 21.04 7.21 24.08
CA CYS A 9 20.22 7.82 25.12
C CYS A 9 18.75 7.45 24.91
N PRO A 10 17.92 7.44 25.96
CA PRO A 10 16.50 7.14 25.80
C PRO A 10 15.80 8.18 24.92
N GLY A 11 14.74 7.76 24.23
CA GLY A 11 13.89 8.65 23.44
C GLY A 11 13.23 9.73 24.32
N ILE A 12 13.26 10.98 23.86
CA ILE A 12 12.65 12.14 24.52
C ILE A 12 11.54 12.69 23.64
N VAL A 13 10.40 13.00 24.25
CA VAL A 13 9.27 13.66 23.59
C VAL A 13 9.07 15.04 24.23
N PRO A 14 9.39 16.13 23.53
CA PRO A 14 9.17 17.48 24.04
C PRO A 14 7.67 17.75 24.23
N PRO A 15 7.27 18.44 25.30
CA PRO A 15 5.87 18.86 25.46
C PRO A 15 5.52 19.90 24.39
N SER A 16 4.57 19.56 23.52
CA SER A 16 4.05 20.43 22.46
C SER A 16 2.54 20.58 22.64
N ALA A 17 2.06 21.82 22.72
CA ALA A 17 0.62 22.10 22.81
C ALA A 17 -0.13 21.88 21.49
N LYS A 18 0.59 21.65 20.38
CA LYS A 18 0.01 21.41 19.05
C LYS A 18 -0.24 19.92 18.78
N ASP A 19 0.35 19.05 19.58
CA ASP A 19 0.29 17.61 19.35
C ASP A 19 -1.03 17.07 19.92
N SER A 20 -1.82 16.44 19.06
CA SER A 20 -3.03 15.74 19.52
C SER A 20 -2.66 14.48 20.31
N GLU A 21 -3.56 14.03 21.18
CA GLU A 21 -3.38 12.76 21.92
C GLU A 21 -3.21 11.58 20.95
N SER A 22 -3.97 11.57 19.86
CA SER A 22 -3.87 10.57 18.79
C SER A 22 -2.48 10.58 18.14
N ASP A 23 -1.91 11.76 17.84
CA ASP A 23 -0.57 11.85 17.27
C ASP A 23 0.53 11.39 18.23
N ILE A 24 0.35 11.61 19.53
CA ILE A 24 1.27 11.08 20.56
C ILE A 24 1.20 9.55 20.59
N LEU A 25 -0.01 8.98 20.51
CA LEU A 25 -0.23 7.53 20.52
C LEU A 25 0.35 6.84 19.28
N PHE A 26 0.12 7.40 18.09
CA PHE A 26 0.58 6.86 16.81
C PHE A 26 2.10 6.96 16.60
N ARG A 27 2.78 7.84 17.36
CA ARG A 27 4.25 7.89 17.41
C ARG A 27 4.85 6.85 18.36
N GLY A 28 4.03 6.02 19.02
CA GLY A 28 4.48 4.97 19.93
C GLY A 28 5.04 5.50 21.25
N VAL A 29 4.69 6.73 21.63
CA VAL A 29 5.17 7.36 22.88
C VAL A 29 4.54 6.70 24.11
N VAL A 30 3.26 6.34 23.99
CA VAL A 30 2.48 5.74 25.06
C VAL A 30 2.28 4.25 24.76
N ARG A 31 2.39 3.42 25.81
CA ARG A 31 2.03 2.01 25.74
C ARG A 31 0.52 1.86 25.63
N VAL A 32 0.06 1.19 24.59
CA VAL A 32 -1.37 1.01 24.27
C VAL A 32 -2.13 0.32 25.41
N GLU A 33 -1.45 -0.50 26.20
CA GLU A 33 -2.03 -1.20 27.35
C GLU A 33 -2.57 -0.24 28.43
N HIS A 34 -1.94 0.92 28.60
CA HIS A 34 -2.30 1.94 29.59
C HIS A 34 -3.33 2.95 29.08
N VAL A 35 -3.75 2.85 27.82
CA VAL A 35 -4.81 3.69 27.27
C VAL A 35 -6.15 3.19 27.80
N SER A 36 -6.92 4.09 28.42
CA SER A 36 -8.21 3.76 29.04
C SER A 36 -9.28 3.42 28.00
N ASN A 37 -9.44 4.29 27.00
CA ASN A 37 -10.46 4.19 25.94
C ASN A 37 -9.74 4.12 24.58
N PRO A 38 -9.18 2.96 24.20
CA PRO A 38 -8.44 2.80 22.95
C PRO A 38 -9.31 2.95 21.69
N GLU A 39 -10.60 2.61 21.77
CA GLU A 39 -11.56 2.65 20.68
C GLU A 39 -11.72 4.05 20.05
N GLN A 40 -11.61 5.11 20.86
CA GLN A 40 -11.72 6.50 20.39
C GLN A 40 -10.63 6.91 19.39
N PHE A 41 -9.50 6.19 19.36
CA PHE A 41 -8.37 6.49 18.47
C PHE A 41 -8.45 5.75 17.14
N ILE A 42 -9.38 4.81 17.00
CA ILE A 42 -9.57 4.06 15.75
C ILE A 42 -10.03 4.98 14.60
N PRO A 43 -10.99 5.90 14.76
CA PRO A 43 -11.35 6.88 13.73
C PRO A 43 -10.14 7.62 13.13
N ASP A 44 -9.24 8.13 13.97
CA ASP A 44 -8.05 8.85 13.51
C ASP A 44 -7.04 7.93 12.80
N MET A 45 -6.94 6.67 13.25
CA MET A 45 -6.12 5.66 12.58
C MET A 45 -6.68 5.36 11.18
N LEU A 46 -8.01 5.21 11.07
CA LEU A 46 -8.69 4.97 9.78
C LEU A 46 -8.42 6.11 8.80
N LYS A 47 -8.39 7.36 9.25
CA LYS A 47 -8.03 8.51 8.40
C LYS A 47 -6.61 8.44 7.85
N LYS A 48 -5.66 7.83 8.58
CA LYS A 48 -4.25 7.71 8.17
C LYS A 48 -3.98 6.50 7.27
N CYS A 49 -4.85 5.50 7.29
CA CYS A 49 -4.67 4.25 6.55
C CYS A 49 -5.57 4.16 5.32
N GLU A 50 -5.04 3.73 4.18
CA GLU A 50 -5.90 3.37 3.06
C GLU A 50 -6.70 2.10 3.38
N ARG A 51 -8.02 2.15 3.13
CA ARG A 51 -8.93 1.03 3.34
C ARG A 51 -8.46 -0.29 2.72
N LYS A 52 -7.90 -0.24 1.51
CA LYS A 52 -7.36 -1.42 0.84
C LYS A 52 -6.30 -2.15 1.67
N HIS A 53 -5.49 -1.41 2.43
CA HIS A 53 -4.48 -2.00 3.30
C HIS A 53 -5.09 -2.65 4.53
N LEU A 54 -6.08 -2.00 5.15
CA LEU A 54 -6.80 -2.55 6.30
C LEU A 54 -7.56 -3.84 5.93
N GLU A 55 -8.32 -3.80 4.82
CA GLU A 55 -9.05 -4.97 4.32
C GLU A 55 -8.11 -6.13 3.99
N ARG A 56 -6.91 -5.84 3.45
CA ARG A 56 -5.92 -6.89 3.15
C ARG A 56 -5.28 -7.46 4.43
N THR A 57 -4.93 -6.61 5.39
CA THR A 57 -4.23 -7.03 6.62
C THR A 57 -5.13 -7.87 7.53
N TYR A 58 -6.40 -7.51 7.62
CA TYR A 58 -7.36 -8.20 8.49
C TYR A 58 -8.27 -9.17 7.72
N GLU A 59 -8.22 -9.17 6.38
CA GLU A 59 -9.09 -9.95 5.48
C GLU A 59 -10.56 -9.86 5.89
N ILE A 60 -11.02 -8.62 6.07
CA ILE A 60 -12.40 -8.23 6.33
C ILE A 60 -12.88 -7.27 5.24
N LYS A 61 -14.20 -7.19 5.06
CA LYS A 61 -14.87 -6.32 4.07
C LYS A 61 -16.24 -5.90 4.61
N GLY A 62 -16.84 -4.89 3.97
CA GLY A 62 -18.26 -4.56 4.18
C GLY A 62 -18.57 -3.60 5.33
N TRP A 63 -17.56 -2.99 5.94
CA TRP A 63 -17.72 -1.84 6.84
C TRP A 63 -17.97 -0.55 6.06
N SER A 64 -18.62 0.41 6.70
CA SER A 64 -19.05 1.69 6.14
C SER A 64 -17.92 2.44 5.44
N LYS A 65 -18.24 3.07 4.31
CA LYS A 65 -17.28 3.80 3.47
C LYS A 65 -17.20 5.26 3.89
N PHE A 66 -16.38 5.54 4.90
CA PHE A 66 -16.19 6.89 5.40
C PHE A 66 -15.49 7.82 4.40
N GLU A 67 -14.89 7.28 3.32
CA GLU A 67 -14.25 8.08 2.27
C GLU A 67 -15.27 8.85 1.41
N GLU A 68 -16.52 8.38 1.36
CA GLU A 68 -17.61 9.04 0.62
C GLU A 68 -18.39 10.03 1.51
N ASN A 69 -18.50 9.74 2.81
CA ASN A 69 -19.13 10.62 3.80
C ASN A 69 -18.42 10.51 5.15
N GLU A 70 -17.83 11.63 5.61
CA GLU A 70 -17.07 11.68 6.87
C GLU A 70 -17.96 11.45 8.11
N GLU A 71 -19.27 11.70 8.02
CA GLU A 71 -20.22 11.40 9.11
C GLU A 71 -20.29 9.90 9.40
N LEU A 72 -19.94 9.04 8.44
CA LEU A 72 -19.90 7.60 8.61
C LEU A 72 -18.63 7.11 9.32
N LEU A 73 -17.68 7.98 9.66
CA LEU A 73 -16.41 7.57 10.24
C LEU A 73 -16.57 6.83 11.58
N GLU A 74 -17.42 7.35 12.47
CA GLU A 74 -17.69 6.71 13.77
C GLU A 74 -18.43 5.38 13.63
N GLN A 75 -19.32 5.29 12.64
CA GLN A 75 -19.97 4.03 12.32
C GLN A 75 -18.97 3.03 11.73
N ALA A 76 -18.10 3.50 10.82
CA ALA A 76 -17.07 2.69 10.19
C ALA A 76 -16.05 2.16 11.21
N SER A 77 -15.64 2.97 12.19
CA SER A 77 -14.72 2.54 13.26
C SER A 77 -15.33 1.42 14.10
N THR A 78 -16.59 1.57 14.51
CA THR A 78 -17.34 0.58 15.29
C THR A 78 -17.49 -0.73 14.49
N GLU A 79 -17.99 -0.66 13.25
CA GLU A 79 -18.16 -1.82 12.38
C GLU A 79 -16.83 -2.52 12.08
N PHE A 80 -15.74 -1.76 11.90
CA PHE A 80 -14.40 -2.31 11.68
C PHE A 80 -13.93 -3.14 12.88
N ILE A 81 -14.09 -2.61 14.10
CA ILE A 81 -13.75 -3.32 15.34
C ILE A 81 -14.61 -4.58 15.47
N GLU A 82 -15.92 -4.48 15.26
CA GLU A 82 -16.84 -5.62 15.37
C GLU A 82 -16.49 -6.75 14.39
N LEU A 83 -16.21 -6.42 13.13
CA LEU A 83 -15.86 -7.40 12.10
C LEU A 83 -14.58 -8.15 12.48
N ILE A 84 -13.58 -7.45 13.03
CA ILE A 84 -12.34 -8.06 13.51
C ILE A 84 -12.60 -8.93 14.73
N ALA A 85 -13.39 -8.44 15.70
CA ALA A 85 -13.74 -9.16 16.91
C ALA A 85 -14.43 -10.50 16.59
N ARG A 86 -15.45 -10.46 15.72
CA ARG A 86 -16.20 -11.64 15.27
C ARG A 86 -15.32 -12.60 14.48
N LYS A 87 -14.48 -12.10 13.57
CA LYS A 87 -13.56 -12.94 12.80
C LYS A 87 -12.53 -13.65 13.68
N GLN A 88 -12.00 -12.97 14.69
CA GLN A 88 -10.99 -13.53 15.59
C GLN A 88 -11.60 -14.34 16.77
N GLY A 89 -12.92 -14.32 16.94
CA GLY A 89 -13.59 -14.94 18.08
C GLY A 89 -13.33 -14.24 19.41
N ARG A 90 -12.95 -12.95 19.40
CA ARG A 90 -12.79 -12.13 20.62
C ARG A 90 -14.13 -11.55 21.03
N LEU A 91 -14.93 -12.38 21.68
CA LEU A 91 -16.24 -12.00 22.21
C LEU A 91 -16.22 -12.12 23.73
N ILE A 92 -16.87 -11.17 24.40
CA ILE A 92 -17.10 -11.22 25.85
C ILE A 92 -18.29 -12.14 26.17
N LYS A 93 -18.54 -12.37 27.46
CA LYS A 93 -19.71 -13.12 27.92
C LYS A 93 -20.98 -12.45 27.40
N GLY A 94 -21.85 -13.23 26.77
CA GLY A 94 -23.04 -12.72 26.08
C GLY A 94 -22.91 -12.65 24.57
N GLY A 95 -21.72 -12.92 24.01
CA GLY A 95 -21.50 -12.93 22.56
C GLY A 95 -21.31 -11.54 21.95
N GLU A 96 -21.15 -10.52 22.80
CA GLU A 96 -20.81 -9.16 22.39
C GLU A 96 -19.31 -9.07 22.01
N PRO A 97 -18.94 -8.22 21.04
CA PRO A 97 -17.55 -8.03 20.65
C PRO A 97 -16.74 -7.34 21.74
N ASP A 98 -15.49 -7.80 21.96
CA ASP A 98 -14.54 -7.14 22.85
C ASP A 98 -13.91 -5.92 22.17
N GLU A 99 -14.61 -4.78 22.18
CA GLU A 99 -14.17 -3.56 21.50
C GLU A 99 -12.82 -3.05 22.03
N VAL A 100 -12.67 -3.01 23.36
CA VAL A 100 -11.47 -2.50 24.02
C VAL A 100 -10.25 -3.37 23.70
N GLY A 101 -10.39 -4.69 23.83
CA GLY A 101 -9.30 -5.63 23.57
C GLY A 101 -8.87 -5.62 22.09
N VAL A 102 -9.84 -5.56 21.18
CA VAL A 102 -9.58 -5.49 19.74
C VAL A 102 -8.97 -4.14 19.35
N ALA A 103 -9.45 -3.03 19.91
CA ALA A 103 -8.87 -1.72 19.66
C ALA A 103 -7.39 -1.66 20.11
N LYS A 104 -7.04 -2.20 21.28
CA LYS A 104 -5.63 -2.29 21.72
C LYS A 104 -4.79 -3.11 20.76
N GLN A 105 -5.32 -4.23 20.26
CA GLN A 105 -4.62 -5.05 19.27
C GLN A 105 -4.39 -4.27 17.97
N ILE A 106 -5.41 -3.59 17.46
CA ILE A 106 -5.34 -2.83 16.21
C ILE A 106 -4.29 -1.70 16.32
N LEU A 107 -4.32 -0.94 17.42
CA LEU A 107 -3.36 0.14 17.66
C LEU A 107 -1.92 -0.39 17.82
N ASN A 108 -1.74 -1.56 18.43
CA ASN A 108 -0.44 -2.23 18.49
C ASN A 108 0.04 -2.69 17.11
N ASP A 109 -0.85 -3.25 16.29
CA ASP A 109 -0.56 -3.66 14.92
C ASP A 109 -0.18 -2.44 14.04
N PHE A 110 -0.84 -1.30 14.27
CA PHE A 110 -0.51 -0.02 13.64
C PHE A 110 0.91 0.45 14.01
N ASN A 111 1.24 0.51 15.29
CA ASN A 111 2.54 0.98 15.77
C ASN A 111 3.70 0.01 15.41
N ARG A 112 3.42 -1.29 15.25
CA ARG A 112 4.40 -2.29 14.81
C ARG A 112 4.62 -2.31 13.29
N GLY A 113 3.86 -1.52 12.53
CA GLY A 113 3.96 -1.46 11.08
C GLY A 113 3.35 -2.66 10.34
N LYS A 114 2.44 -3.41 10.99
CA LYS A 114 1.67 -4.48 10.32
C LYS A 114 0.66 -3.89 9.33
N ILE A 115 0.11 -2.72 9.67
CA ILE A 115 -0.73 -1.93 8.77
C ILE A 115 0.20 -0.95 8.04
N PRO A 116 0.37 -1.06 6.71
CA PRO A 116 1.19 -0.12 5.97
C PRO A 116 0.48 1.24 5.85
N TRP A 117 1.17 2.30 6.26
CA TRP A 117 0.75 3.69 6.11
C TRP A 117 1.98 4.60 6.04
N PHE A 118 1.84 5.80 5.48
CA PHE A 118 2.91 6.79 5.46
C PHE A 118 2.32 8.20 5.37
N VAL A 119 3.07 9.19 5.85
CA VAL A 119 2.78 10.61 5.62
C VAL A 119 3.49 11.01 4.34
N PRO A 120 2.81 11.60 3.34
CA PRO A 120 3.47 12.09 2.14
C PRO A 120 4.47 13.18 2.52
N PRO A 121 5.60 13.29 1.80
CA PRO A 121 6.54 14.38 2.03
C PRO A 121 5.85 15.74 1.80
N PRO A 122 6.38 16.82 2.40
CA PRO A 122 5.96 18.17 2.06
C PRO A 122 6.04 18.36 0.54
N LYS A 123 5.04 19.04 -0.04
CA LYS A 123 5.03 19.36 -1.47
C LYS A 123 6.02 20.51 -1.69
N ASP A 124 6.86 20.38 -2.71
CA ASP A 124 7.67 21.51 -3.17
C ASP A 124 6.74 22.48 -3.92
N GLU A 125 6.94 23.79 -3.75
CA GLU A 125 6.08 24.84 -4.34
C GLU A 125 6.04 24.80 -5.88
N GLU A 126 6.98 24.07 -6.51
CA GLU A 126 7.10 23.92 -7.97
C GLU A 126 6.18 22.81 -8.55
N ASP A 127 5.52 21.99 -7.73
CA ASP A 127 4.75 20.80 -8.16
C ASP A 127 3.28 21.07 -8.58
N GLU A 128 2.80 22.31 -8.50
CA GLU A 128 1.40 22.62 -8.85
C GLU A 128 1.12 22.52 -10.37
N GLU A 129 2.13 22.67 -11.23
CA GLU A 129 1.95 22.51 -12.69
C GLU A 129 2.01 21.03 -13.15
N ASP A 130 2.68 20.17 -12.38
CA ASP A 130 3.00 18.81 -12.82
C ASP A 130 1.91 17.77 -12.47
N LYS A 131 0.99 18.12 -11.54
CA LYS A 131 -0.16 17.26 -11.15
C LYS A 131 -1.21 17.08 -12.23
N LYS A 132 -1.26 17.92 -13.27
CA LYS A 132 -2.14 17.68 -14.43
C LYS A 132 -1.64 16.58 -15.38
N LYS A 133 -0.38 16.11 -15.25
CA LYS A 133 0.25 15.23 -16.25
C LYS A 133 0.61 13.82 -15.77
N LYS A 134 0.48 13.49 -14.48
CA LYS A 134 0.93 12.19 -13.95
C LYS A 134 -0.14 11.52 -13.08
N SER A 135 -1.29 11.24 -13.67
CA SER A 135 -2.20 10.27 -13.06
C SER A 135 -1.53 8.88 -13.12
N GLY A 136 -1.60 8.10 -12.05
CA GLY A 136 -0.95 6.78 -11.97
C GLY A 136 -1.49 5.75 -12.99
N GLU A 137 -2.62 6.03 -13.63
CA GLU A 137 -3.21 5.20 -14.68
C GLU A 137 -2.43 5.28 -16.00
N ASP A 138 -1.89 6.47 -16.33
CA ASP A 138 -1.18 6.71 -17.58
C ASP A 138 0.12 5.89 -17.67
N LYS A 139 0.87 5.81 -16.56
CA LYS A 139 2.09 5.00 -16.46
C LYS A 139 1.78 3.51 -16.65
N LYS A 140 0.68 3.01 -16.09
CA LYS A 140 0.31 1.59 -16.17
C LYS A 140 -0.13 1.20 -17.58
N ALA A 141 -0.82 2.10 -18.28
CA ALA A 141 -1.18 1.94 -19.69
C ALA A 141 0.04 1.98 -20.61
N GLU A 142 1.00 2.88 -20.33
CA GLU A 142 2.25 3.00 -21.08
C GLU A 142 3.10 1.72 -20.99
N TYR A 143 3.29 1.16 -19.79
CA TYR A 143 3.99 -0.12 -19.61
C TYR A 143 3.32 -1.27 -20.35
N LYS A 144 1.98 -1.31 -20.38
CA LYS A 144 1.23 -2.36 -21.08
C LYS A 144 1.35 -2.25 -22.60
N ARG A 145 1.36 -1.02 -23.13
CA ARG A 145 1.58 -0.74 -24.57
C ARG A 145 3.00 -1.09 -25.00
N LYS A 146 4.00 -0.69 -24.21
CA LYS A 146 5.42 -0.94 -24.49
C LYS A 146 5.78 -2.43 -24.43
N ARG A 147 5.11 -3.19 -23.56
CA ARG A 147 5.23 -4.66 -23.51
C ARG A 147 4.63 -5.32 -24.76
N LYS A 148 3.43 -4.91 -25.17
CA LYS A 148 2.76 -5.47 -26.36
C LYS A 148 3.52 -5.20 -27.66
N GLN A 149 4.16 -4.02 -27.78
CA GLN A 149 5.01 -3.70 -28.92
C GLN A 149 6.28 -4.55 -28.97
N ARG A 150 6.89 -4.87 -27.82
CA ARG A 150 8.06 -5.77 -27.77
C ARG A 150 7.69 -7.20 -28.12
N GLU A 151 6.51 -7.67 -27.69
CA GLU A 151 6.00 -9.00 -28.02
C GLU A 151 5.69 -9.10 -29.53
N GLN A 152 5.12 -8.06 -30.15
CA GLN A 152 4.86 -8.01 -31.60
C GLN A 152 6.13 -7.93 -32.45
N GLN A 153 7.11 -7.12 -32.05
CA GLN A 153 8.41 -7.08 -32.75
C GLN A 153 9.13 -8.42 -32.68
N GLN A 154 8.97 -9.14 -31.57
CA GLN A 154 9.58 -10.45 -31.39
C GLN A 154 8.85 -11.56 -32.18
N GLU A 155 7.56 -11.39 -32.50
CA GLU A 155 6.83 -12.27 -33.43
C GLU A 155 7.19 -11.96 -34.89
N GLU A 156 7.30 -10.68 -35.27
CA GLU A 156 7.70 -10.27 -36.62
C GLU A 156 9.15 -10.67 -36.97
N ASP A 157 10.09 -10.56 -36.03
CA ASP A 157 11.48 -11.00 -36.22
C ASP A 157 11.60 -12.54 -36.37
N VAL A 158 10.63 -13.32 -35.84
CA VAL A 158 10.60 -14.79 -35.96
C VAL A 158 10.01 -15.23 -37.30
N ASP A 159 9.01 -14.50 -37.81
CA ASP A 159 8.41 -14.78 -39.12
C ASP A 159 9.37 -14.43 -40.29
N ASP A 160 10.17 -13.36 -40.16
CA ASP A 160 11.17 -12.96 -41.18
C ASP A 160 12.35 -13.96 -41.27
N GLU A 161 12.69 -14.64 -40.17
CA GLU A 161 13.70 -15.72 -40.17
C GLU A 161 13.17 -17.03 -40.81
N GLU A 162 11.87 -17.33 -40.74
CA GLU A 162 11.29 -18.51 -41.43
C GLU A 162 11.18 -18.32 -42.95
N GLU A 163 10.85 -17.12 -43.45
CA GLU A 163 10.79 -16.86 -44.90
C GLU A 163 12.19 -16.84 -45.57
N GLY A 164 13.24 -16.48 -44.84
CA GLY A 164 14.62 -16.43 -45.35
C GLY A 164 15.24 -17.80 -45.71
N THR A 165 14.71 -18.91 -45.22
CA THR A 165 15.30 -20.25 -45.43
C THR A 165 14.73 -21.02 -46.62
N THR A 166 13.62 -20.58 -47.23
CA THR A 166 12.98 -21.31 -48.34
C THR A 166 13.35 -20.82 -49.75
N SER A 167 14.06 -19.69 -49.89
CA SER A 167 14.36 -19.09 -51.20
C SER A 167 15.74 -19.44 -51.81
N SER A 168 16.65 -20.09 -51.06
CA SER A 168 18.03 -20.36 -51.52
C SER A 168 18.24 -21.69 -52.28
N SER A 169 17.21 -22.49 -52.53
CA SER A 169 17.37 -23.85 -53.10
C SER A 169 17.28 -23.95 -54.63
N ASN A 170 16.98 -22.88 -55.39
CA ASN A 170 16.56 -23.03 -56.80
C ASN A 170 17.34 -22.22 -57.88
N LYS A 171 18.59 -21.80 -57.64
CA LYS A 171 19.41 -21.09 -58.67
C LYS A 171 20.86 -21.59 -58.81
N ARG A 172 21.08 -22.91 -58.87
CA ARG A 172 22.38 -23.50 -59.28
C ARG A 172 22.19 -24.71 -60.22
N ALA A 173 21.62 -24.48 -61.40
CA ALA A 173 21.77 -25.39 -62.55
C ALA A 173 21.24 -24.72 -63.83
N LYS A 174 22.06 -23.91 -64.52
CA LYS A 174 21.99 -23.63 -65.97
C LYS A 174 22.97 -22.51 -66.36
N ILE A 175 24.26 -22.82 -66.41
CA ILE A 175 25.24 -22.16 -67.30
C ILE A 175 26.29 -23.21 -67.69
N GLU A 176 25.92 -24.13 -68.58
CA GLU A 176 26.85 -24.87 -69.44
C GLU A 176 26.11 -25.12 -70.75
N GLU A 177 26.31 -24.24 -71.72
CA GLU A 177 26.24 -24.48 -73.16
C GLU A 177 26.38 -23.13 -73.87
N THR A 178 27.58 -22.81 -74.34
CA THR A 178 27.80 -22.21 -75.66
C THR A 178 29.29 -22.27 -75.98
N LYS A 179 29.56 -23.09 -76.99
CA LYS A 179 30.69 -23.09 -77.94
C LYS A 179 31.43 -21.77 -78.08
#